data_AF-A0A7V3YDB4-F1
#
_entry.id   AF-A0A7V3YDB4-F1
#
_cell.length_a   1.000
_cell.length_b   1.000
_cell.length_c   1.000
_cell.angle_alpha   90.00
_cell.angle_beta   90.00
_cell.angle_gamma   90.00
#
_symmetry.space_group_name_H-M   'P 1'
#
loop_
_entity.id
_entity.type
_entity.pdbx_description
1 polymer ?
#
loop_
_entity_poly.entity_id
_entity_poly.type
_entity_poly.pdbx_seq_one_letter_code
_entity_poly.pdbx_strand_id
1 'polypeptide(L)'
;MKYIDEFRSPEMIQRLAKAIHQEANGQEMVLMEVCGTHTMNIARFGLRELLPKSIRLISGPGCPVCVTPNRTMDHAIELSRKKDVILAIFGDMLRVPGSSSSLEKERSKGADVRVVASTLDALRLAQKYPDKKVVFVGVGFETTAPTVAVSILEAHRLGLTNYFVLSAHKIMPPALKALSTGPEKPDGYILPGHVTTILGTSFYHALVQEYRVACAVAGFEPVDILEGILMLVKQIR
;
A
#
# COMPACT_ATOMS: atom_id res chain seq x y z
N MET A 1 10.48 18.61 -7.37
CA MET A 1 10.77 18.14 -6.00
C MET A 1 12.24 18.35 -5.75
N LYS A 2 12.64 19.02 -4.68
CA LYS A 2 14.07 19.19 -4.34
C LYS A 2 14.68 17.79 -4.13
N TYR A 3 15.91 17.54 -4.62
CA TYR A 3 16.65 16.27 -4.52
C TYR A 3 16.24 15.10 -5.43
N ILE A 4 15.23 15.22 -6.29
CA ILE A 4 14.78 14.08 -7.14
C ILE A 4 15.86 13.60 -8.11
N ASP A 5 16.73 14.53 -8.56
CA ASP A 5 17.79 14.24 -9.51
C ASP A 5 18.93 13.42 -8.87
N GLU A 6 19.20 13.64 -7.58
CA GLU A 6 20.21 12.89 -6.82
C GLU A 6 19.76 11.45 -6.60
N PHE A 7 18.50 11.23 -6.20
CA PHE A 7 17.92 9.91 -6.00
C PHE A 7 17.57 9.16 -7.31
N ARG A 8 17.79 9.80 -8.46
CA ARG A 8 17.67 9.21 -9.81
C ARG A 8 18.97 9.25 -10.61
N SER A 9 20.10 9.59 -9.98
CA SER A 9 21.40 9.68 -10.65
C SER A 9 21.78 8.35 -11.30
N PRO A 10 21.97 8.30 -12.63
CA PRO A 10 22.43 7.10 -13.31
C PRO A 10 23.77 6.60 -12.77
N GLU A 11 24.69 7.52 -12.43
CA GLU A 11 25.99 7.16 -11.87
C GLU A 11 25.86 6.48 -10.50
N MET A 12 24.92 6.94 -9.67
CA MET A 12 24.66 6.31 -8.38
C MET A 12 24.03 4.93 -8.54
N ILE A 13 23.04 4.80 -9.42
CA ILE A 13 22.38 3.54 -9.75
C ILE A 13 23.40 2.48 -10.20
N GLN A 14 24.28 2.83 -11.14
CA GLN A 14 25.32 1.92 -11.63
C GLN A 14 26.32 1.52 -10.55
N ARG A 15 26.73 2.46 -9.68
CA ARG A 15 27.62 2.17 -8.56
C ARG A 15 26.98 1.21 -7.55
N LEU A 16 25.71 1.44 -7.20
CA LEU A 16 24.97 0.56 -6.29
C LEU A 16 24.76 -0.83 -6.89
N ALA A 17 24.38 -0.92 -8.16
CA ALA A 17 24.25 -2.20 -8.85
C ALA A 17 25.56 -3.00 -8.82
N LYS A 18 26.70 -2.35 -9.11
CA LYS A 18 28.02 -2.98 -9.02
C LYS A 18 28.36 -3.44 -7.60
N ALA A 19 28.07 -2.62 -6.59
CA ALA A 19 28.29 -2.99 -5.19
C ALA A 19 27.44 -4.20 -4.78
N ILE A 20 26.17 -4.25 -5.20
CA ILE A 20 25.28 -5.39 -4.95
C ILE A 20 25.86 -6.67 -5.56
N HIS A 21 26.33 -6.62 -6.80
CA HIS A 21 26.97 -7.78 -7.44
C HIS A 21 28.20 -8.28 -6.66
N GLN A 22 29.02 -7.37 -6.16
CA GLN A 22 30.23 -7.72 -5.40
C GLN A 22 29.89 -8.31 -4.04
N GLU A 23 28.94 -7.71 -3.32
CA GLU A 23 28.56 -8.17 -1.97
C GLU A 23 27.75 -9.46 -1.99
N ALA A 24 26.88 -9.65 -3.00
CA ALA A 24 26.11 -10.87 -3.15
C ALA A 24 27.02 -12.08 -3.40
N ASN A 25 28.14 -11.88 -4.12
CA ASN A 25 29.16 -12.90 -4.38
C ASN A 25 28.59 -14.27 -4.83
N GLY A 26 27.51 -14.26 -5.61
CA GLY A 26 26.83 -15.46 -6.11
C GLY A 26 25.95 -16.21 -5.09
N GLN A 27 25.81 -15.71 -3.87
CA GLN A 27 24.86 -16.25 -2.90
C GLN A 27 23.43 -16.01 -3.37
N GLU A 28 22.63 -17.07 -3.37
CA GLU A 28 21.21 -17.02 -3.70
C GLU A 28 20.43 -16.34 -2.56
N MET A 29 19.62 -15.34 -2.90
CA MET A 29 18.82 -14.57 -1.95
C MET A 29 17.45 -14.24 -2.55
N VAL A 30 16.41 -14.38 -1.75
CA VAL A 30 15.03 -14.02 -2.08
C VAL A 30 14.65 -12.80 -1.25
N LEU A 31 14.48 -11.65 -1.91
CA LEU A 31 14.06 -10.41 -1.27
C LEU A 31 12.63 -10.09 -1.66
N MET A 32 11.81 -9.70 -0.68
CA MET A 32 10.40 -9.36 -0.89
C MET A 32 10.14 -7.88 -0.62
N GLU A 33 9.59 -7.18 -1.59
CA GLU A 33 8.96 -5.89 -1.33
C GLU A 33 7.49 -6.08 -0.94
N VAL A 34 6.98 -5.21 -0.07
CA VAL A 34 5.61 -5.27 0.45
C VAL A 34 4.89 -3.94 0.26
N CYS A 35 5.17 -3.26 -0.85
CA CYS A 35 4.63 -1.95 -1.18
C CYS A 35 4.37 -1.81 -2.68
N GLY A 36 3.11 -1.60 -3.08
CA GLY A 36 2.76 -1.43 -4.50
C GLY A 36 3.56 -0.34 -5.22
N THR A 37 3.98 0.72 -4.52
CA THR A 37 4.86 1.76 -5.08
C THR A 37 6.26 1.24 -5.36
N HIS A 38 6.83 0.42 -4.48
CA HIS A 38 8.10 -0.28 -4.76
C HIS A 38 7.94 -1.25 -5.93
N THR A 39 6.87 -2.07 -5.97
CA THR A 39 6.57 -2.95 -7.10
C THR A 39 6.60 -2.19 -8.43
N MET A 40 5.89 -1.06 -8.47
CA MET A 40 5.76 -0.24 -9.68
C MET A 40 7.10 0.41 -10.06
N ASN A 41 7.83 0.96 -9.09
CA ASN A 41 9.11 1.64 -9.38
C ASN A 41 10.22 0.65 -9.76
N ILE A 42 10.28 -0.53 -9.13
CA ILE A 42 11.19 -1.61 -9.53
C ILE A 42 10.97 -1.98 -11.00
N ALA A 43 9.70 -2.09 -11.43
CA ALA A 43 9.37 -2.37 -12.83
C ALA A 43 9.67 -1.19 -13.75
N ARG A 44 9.20 0.02 -13.39
CA ARG A 44 9.34 1.25 -14.17
C ARG A 44 10.79 1.60 -14.47
N PHE A 45 11.70 1.39 -13.51
CA PHE A 45 13.12 1.70 -13.65
C PHE A 45 13.97 0.47 -14.05
N GLY A 46 13.36 -0.68 -14.33
CA GLY A 46 14.07 -1.89 -14.74
C GLY A 46 15.04 -2.42 -13.69
N LEU A 47 14.82 -2.16 -12.39
CA LEU A 47 15.81 -2.44 -11.35
C LEU A 47 16.14 -3.93 -11.23
N ARG A 48 15.20 -4.83 -11.59
CA ARG A 48 15.44 -6.28 -11.62
C ARG A 48 16.57 -6.67 -12.57
N GLU A 49 16.73 -5.96 -13.68
CA GLU A 49 17.75 -6.25 -14.70
C GLU A 49 19.15 -5.80 -14.25
N LEU A 50 19.21 -4.92 -13.24
CA LEU A 50 20.46 -4.41 -12.66
C LEU A 50 20.99 -5.29 -11.52
N LEU A 51 20.27 -6.34 -11.13
CA LEU A 51 20.66 -7.22 -10.04
C LEU A 51 21.34 -8.49 -10.57
N PRO A 52 22.27 -9.10 -9.80
CA PRO A 52 22.81 -10.41 -10.14
C PRO A 52 21.68 -11.44 -10.17
N LYS A 53 21.82 -12.47 -11.01
CA LYS A 53 20.83 -13.56 -11.16
C LYS A 53 20.54 -14.31 -9.86
N SER A 54 21.47 -14.29 -8.91
CA SER A 54 21.33 -14.92 -7.60
C SER A 54 20.40 -14.16 -6.66
N ILE A 55 20.03 -12.91 -6.96
CA ILE A 55 19.05 -12.14 -6.18
C ILE A 55 17.70 -12.17 -6.89
N ARG A 56 16.73 -12.83 -6.27
CA ARG A 56 15.35 -12.89 -6.75
C ARG A 56 14.48 -11.90 -5.98
N LEU A 57 13.94 -10.91 -6.69
CA LEU A 57 12.93 -10.00 -6.14
C LEU A 57 11.52 -10.58 -6.32
N ILE A 58 10.79 -10.74 -5.23
CA ILE A 58 9.37 -11.15 -5.22
C ILE A 58 8.49 -10.05 -4.62
N SER A 59 7.20 -10.08 -4.96
CA SER A 59 6.23 -9.06 -4.55
C SER A 59 5.25 -9.64 -3.55
N GLY A 60 5.20 -9.04 -2.36
CA GLY A 60 4.27 -9.39 -1.31
C GLY A 60 2.94 -8.62 -1.40
N PRO A 61 2.09 -8.72 -0.36
CA PRO A 61 0.76 -8.12 -0.31
C PRO A 61 0.79 -6.61 -0.04
N GLY A 62 1.45 -5.83 -0.90
CA GLY A 62 1.66 -4.39 -0.76
C GLY A 62 0.58 -3.48 -1.32
N CYS A 63 -0.55 -4.04 -1.78
CA CYS A 63 -1.66 -3.30 -2.38
C CYS A 63 -2.94 -3.50 -1.54
N PRO A 64 -3.41 -2.48 -0.79
CA PRO A 64 -4.54 -2.63 0.13
C PRO A 64 -5.86 -2.91 -0.61
N VAL A 65 -5.99 -2.39 -1.83
CA VAL A 65 -7.12 -2.66 -2.73
C VAL A 65 -7.13 -4.12 -3.17
N CYS A 66 -6.00 -4.62 -3.65
CA CYS A 66 -5.85 -5.98 -4.18
C CYS A 66 -6.12 -7.06 -3.14
N VAL A 67 -5.79 -6.79 -1.86
CA VAL A 67 -6.05 -7.70 -0.74
C VAL A 67 -7.40 -7.43 -0.05
N THR A 68 -8.27 -6.61 -0.66
CA THR A 68 -9.63 -6.40 -0.14
C THR A 68 -10.50 -7.61 -0.47
N PRO A 69 -11.09 -8.29 0.54
CA PRO A 69 -11.92 -9.47 0.28
C PRO A 69 -13.18 -9.10 -0.51
N ASN A 70 -13.63 -10.01 -1.38
CA ASN A 70 -14.88 -9.84 -2.15
C ASN A 70 -16.07 -9.48 -1.26
N ARG A 71 -16.16 -10.04 -0.04
CA ARG A 71 -17.20 -9.71 0.94
C ARG A 71 -17.29 -8.20 1.24
N THR A 72 -16.16 -7.50 1.28
CA THR A 72 -16.13 -6.05 1.50
C THR A 72 -16.71 -5.32 0.29
N MET A 73 -16.34 -5.76 -0.92
CA MET A 73 -16.89 -5.20 -2.16
C MET A 73 -18.38 -5.45 -2.27
N ASP A 74 -18.85 -6.64 -1.87
CA ASP A 74 -20.26 -6.98 -1.86
C ASP A 74 -21.04 -6.05 -0.92
N HIS A 75 -20.53 -5.75 0.27
CA HIS A 75 -21.15 -4.75 1.15
C HIS A 75 -21.20 -3.36 0.51
N ALA A 76 -20.12 -2.91 -0.14
CA ALA A 76 -20.09 -1.61 -0.83
C ALA A 76 -21.08 -1.56 -2.00
N ILE A 77 -21.19 -2.65 -2.76
CA ILE A 77 -22.15 -2.82 -3.86
C ILE A 77 -23.59 -2.74 -3.33
N GLU A 78 -23.92 -3.49 -2.27
CA GLU A 78 -25.26 -3.43 -1.67
C GLU A 78 -25.60 -2.03 -1.13
N LEU A 79 -24.62 -1.32 -0.55
CA LEU A 79 -24.82 0.06 -0.12
C LEU A 79 -25.08 1.01 -1.30
N SER A 80 -24.37 0.84 -2.42
CA SER A 80 -24.56 1.66 -3.62
C SER A 80 -25.96 1.56 -4.24
N ARG A 81 -26.67 0.45 -4.01
CA ARG A 81 -28.04 0.22 -4.50
C ARG A 81 -29.10 0.97 -3.71
N LYS A 82 -28.77 1.54 -2.56
CA LYS A 82 -29.72 2.29 -1.71
C LYS A 82 -29.91 3.69 -2.28
N LYS A 83 -31.16 4.08 -2.55
CA LYS A 83 -31.52 5.38 -3.17
C LYS A 83 -31.16 6.60 -2.32
N ASP A 84 -31.02 6.43 -1.00
CA ASP A 84 -30.66 7.46 -0.03
C ASP A 84 -29.15 7.52 0.26
N VAL A 85 -28.32 6.72 -0.43
CA VAL A 85 -26.88 6.63 -0.20
C VAL A 85 -26.08 7.25 -1.34
N ILE A 86 -25.05 8.02 -0.98
CA ILE A 86 -23.94 8.40 -1.87
C ILE A 86 -22.73 7.60 -1.42
N LEU A 87 -22.20 6.75 -2.29
CA LEU A 87 -20.99 5.98 -1.99
C LEU A 87 -19.76 6.75 -2.47
N ALA A 88 -18.89 7.16 -1.54
CA ALA A 88 -17.64 7.83 -1.85
C ALA A 88 -16.47 6.83 -1.81
N ILE A 89 -15.66 6.80 -2.88
CA ILE A 89 -14.55 5.86 -3.04
C ILE A 89 -13.31 6.53 -3.61
N PHE A 90 -12.13 5.94 -3.37
CA PHE A 90 -10.97 6.23 -4.20
C PHE A 90 -11.12 5.59 -5.60
N GLY A 91 -10.43 6.13 -6.60
CA GLY A 91 -10.64 5.75 -8.00
C GLY A 91 -10.22 4.32 -8.33
N ASP A 92 -9.20 3.80 -7.64
CA ASP A 92 -8.70 2.43 -7.75
C ASP A 92 -9.73 1.37 -7.35
N MET A 93 -10.67 1.72 -6.47
CA MET A 93 -11.75 0.84 -6.01
C MET A 93 -12.87 0.65 -7.04
N LEU A 94 -13.00 1.54 -8.04
CA LEU A 94 -14.17 1.59 -8.93
C LEU A 94 -14.37 0.27 -9.71
N ARG A 95 -13.27 -0.35 -10.14
CA ARG A 95 -13.27 -1.55 -11.00
C ARG A 95 -13.04 -2.85 -10.24
N VAL A 96 -12.86 -2.81 -8.92
CA VAL A 96 -12.63 -4.01 -8.13
C VAL A 96 -13.91 -4.87 -8.18
N PRO A 97 -13.80 -6.16 -8.55
CA PRO A 97 -14.96 -7.04 -8.59
C PRO A 97 -15.41 -7.41 -7.18
N GLY A 98 -16.72 -7.40 -6.97
CA GLY A 98 -17.37 -8.21 -5.94
C GLY A 98 -17.75 -9.58 -6.51
N SER A 99 -18.53 -10.34 -5.74
CA SER A 99 -18.96 -11.70 -6.11
C SER A 99 -19.94 -11.71 -7.30
N SER A 100 -20.68 -10.64 -7.53
CA SER A 100 -21.69 -10.56 -8.61
C SER A 100 -21.62 -9.31 -9.50
N SER A 101 -20.94 -8.24 -9.06
CA SER A 101 -20.90 -6.95 -9.76
C SER A 101 -19.61 -6.18 -9.44
N SER A 102 -19.53 -4.92 -9.86
CA SER A 102 -18.52 -3.95 -9.46
C SER A 102 -19.15 -2.58 -9.28
N LEU A 103 -18.48 -1.65 -8.59
CA LEU A 103 -19.00 -0.30 -8.40
C LEU A 103 -19.13 0.47 -9.72
N GLU A 104 -18.27 0.20 -10.71
CA GLU A 104 -18.40 0.69 -12.08
C GLU A 104 -19.74 0.25 -12.72
N LYS A 105 -20.09 -1.04 -12.58
CA LYS A 105 -21.35 -1.60 -13.12
C LYS A 105 -22.58 -1.08 -12.37
N GLU A 106 -22.50 -0.88 -11.06
CA GLU A 106 -23.62 -0.31 -10.33
C GLU A 106 -23.82 1.18 -10.65
N ARG A 107 -22.71 1.92 -10.86
CA ARG A 107 -22.76 3.32 -11.32
C ARG A 107 -23.43 3.43 -12.69
N SER A 108 -23.14 2.52 -13.63
CA SER A 108 -23.81 2.53 -14.94
C SER A 108 -25.30 2.19 -14.88
N LYS A 109 -25.76 1.54 -13.81
CA LYS A 109 -27.17 1.28 -13.51
C LYS A 109 -27.86 2.42 -12.75
N GLY A 110 -27.16 3.53 -12.49
CA GLY A 110 -27.70 4.72 -11.82
C GLY A 110 -27.42 4.82 -10.32
N ALA A 111 -26.56 3.97 -9.74
CA ALA A 111 -26.10 4.16 -8.37
C ALA A 111 -25.26 5.44 -8.23
N ASP A 112 -25.44 6.20 -7.14
CA ASP A 112 -24.65 7.41 -6.86
C ASP A 112 -23.30 7.04 -6.22
N VAL A 113 -22.36 6.60 -7.08
CA VAL A 113 -20.98 6.29 -6.71
C VAL A 113 -20.06 7.42 -7.18
N ARG A 114 -19.40 8.09 -6.23
CA ARG A 114 -18.52 9.24 -6.48
C ARG A 114 -17.07 8.91 -6.18
N VAL A 115 -16.21 9.16 -7.15
CA VAL A 115 -14.76 9.08 -6.99
C VAL A 115 -14.29 10.36 -6.31
N VAL A 116 -13.55 10.22 -5.22
CA VAL A 116 -12.97 11.32 -4.46
C VAL A 116 -11.44 11.23 -4.46
N ALA A 117 -10.77 12.38 -4.36
CA ALA A 117 -9.32 12.45 -4.26
C ALA A 117 -8.84 12.36 -2.80
N SER A 118 -9.73 12.68 -1.85
CA SER A 118 -9.39 12.72 -0.41
C SER A 118 -10.58 12.36 0.47
N THR A 119 -10.30 12.05 1.74
CA THR A 119 -11.34 11.85 2.77
C THR A 119 -12.13 13.13 3.05
N LEU A 120 -11.50 14.31 2.88
CA LEU A 120 -12.15 15.61 3.01
C LEU A 120 -13.20 15.86 1.91
N ASP A 121 -12.98 15.36 0.70
CA ASP A 121 -13.99 15.44 -0.37
C ASP A 121 -15.25 14.65 -0.01
N ALA A 122 -15.08 13.49 0.62
CA ALA A 122 -16.22 12.71 1.13
C ALA A 122 -16.99 13.46 2.23
N LEU A 123 -16.29 14.20 3.10
CA LEU A 123 -16.95 15.08 4.09
C LEU A 123 -17.70 16.25 3.44
N ARG A 124 -17.13 16.85 2.39
CA ARG A 124 -17.80 17.91 1.63
C ARG A 124 -19.08 17.39 0.98
N LEU A 125 -19.10 16.14 0.53
CA LEU A 125 -20.33 15.50 0.05
C LEU A 125 -21.38 15.43 1.18
N ALA A 126 -21.00 15.03 2.39
CA ALA A 126 -21.95 14.94 3.51
C ALA A 126 -22.56 16.30 3.88
N GLN A 127 -21.76 17.37 3.86
CA GLN A 127 -22.23 18.75 4.07
C GLN A 127 -23.16 19.22 2.95
N LYS A 128 -22.84 18.87 1.70
CA LYS A 128 -23.59 19.30 0.52
C LYS A 128 -24.94 18.60 0.37
N TYR A 129 -25.07 17.36 0.85
CA TYR A 129 -26.27 16.54 0.73
C TYR A 129 -26.75 16.05 2.11
N PRO A 130 -27.29 16.94 2.96
CA PRO A 130 -27.68 16.61 4.33
C PRO A 130 -28.77 15.54 4.42
N ASP A 131 -29.60 15.45 3.38
CA ASP A 131 -30.69 14.48 3.19
C ASP A 131 -30.25 13.14 2.58
N LYS A 132 -28.94 12.96 2.34
CA LYS A 132 -28.34 11.69 1.88
C LYS A 132 -27.37 11.14 2.91
N LYS A 133 -27.29 9.82 3.01
CA LYS A 133 -26.24 9.11 3.77
C LYS A 133 -25.00 9.01 2.90
N VAL A 134 -23.93 9.68 3.29
CA VAL A 134 -22.64 9.58 2.59
C VAL A 134 -21.81 8.50 3.26
N VAL A 135 -21.55 7.41 2.52
CA VAL A 135 -20.71 6.32 3.01
C VAL A 135 -19.38 6.34 2.28
N PHE A 136 -18.30 6.60 3.02
CA PHE A 136 -16.94 6.51 2.49
C PHE A 136 -16.41 5.09 2.67
N VAL A 137 -15.94 4.46 1.58
CA VAL A 137 -15.31 3.13 1.62
C VAL A 137 -13.84 3.28 1.99
N GLY A 138 -13.54 3.11 3.29
CA GLY A 138 -12.20 3.27 3.83
C GLY A 138 -11.34 2.04 3.60
N VAL A 139 -10.61 2.01 2.48
CA VAL A 139 -9.61 0.98 2.16
C VAL A 139 -8.22 1.61 2.21
N GLY A 140 -7.30 0.92 2.87
CA GLY A 140 -5.92 1.33 2.95
C GLY A 140 -5.15 0.60 4.04
N PHE A 141 -3.86 0.86 4.06
CA PHE A 141 -2.96 0.46 5.13
C PHE A 141 -2.84 1.60 6.16
N GLU A 142 -1.80 1.55 6.97
CA GLU A 142 -1.51 2.52 8.03
C GLU A 142 -1.30 3.94 7.50
N THR A 143 -0.95 4.10 6.22
CA THR A 143 -0.82 5.40 5.56
C THR A 143 -2.16 6.09 5.31
N THR A 144 -3.23 5.33 5.06
CA THR A 144 -4.55 5.88 4.75
C THR A 144 -5.40 6.02 6.02
N ALA A 145 -5.27 5.08 6.97
CA ALA A 145 -6.12 5.02 8.16
C ALA A 145 -6.18 6.34 8.97
N PRO A 146 -5.08 7.07 9.19
CA PRO A 146 -5.13 8.36 9.90
C PRO A 146 -5.99 9.40 9.19
N THR A 147 -5.96 9.45 7.85
CA THR A 147 -6.75 10.42 7.08
C THR A 147 -8.26 10.16 7.20
N VAL A 148 -8.65 8.90 7.38
CA VAL A 148 -10.04 8.49 7.62
C VAL A 148 -10.44 8.72 9.07
N ALA A 149 -9.53 8.49 10.03
CA ALA A 149 -9.78 8.84 11.42
C ALA A 149 -10.03 10.34 11.59
N VAL A 150 -9.21 11.18 10.94
CA VAL A 150 -9.39 12.64 10.91
C VAL A 150 -10.74 13.00 10.30
N SER A 151 -11.20 12.32 9.23
CA SER A 151 -12.49 12.65 8.64
C SER A 151 -13.66 12.33 9.56
N ILE A 152 -13.58 11.25 10.36
CA ILE A 152 -14.59 10.93 11.37
C ILE A 152 -14.61 11.98 12.48
N LEU A 153 -13.45 12.39 12.98
CA LEU A 153 -13.34 13.44 13.99
C LEU A 153 -13.91 14.78 13.48
N GLU A 154 -13.63 15.11 12.23
CA GLU A 154 -14.13 16.34 11.61
C GLU A 154 -15.64 16.29 11.36
N ALA A 155 -16.18 15.14 10.94
CA ALA A 155 -17.63 14.94 10.86
C ALA A 155 -18.31 15.18 12.22
N HIS A 156 -17.73 14.65 13.30
CA HIS A 156 -18.22 14.86 14.65
C HIS A 156 -18.15 16.34 15.05
N ARG A 157 -17.01 17.00 14.81
CA ARG A 157 -16.81 18.43 15.09
C ARG A 157 -17.80 19.33 14.36
N LEU A 158 -18.15 18.97 13.13
CA LEU A 158 -19.12 19.68 12.29
C LEU A 158 -20.59 19.28 12.57
N GLY A 159 -20.84 18.34 13.48
CA GLY A 159 -22.20 17.86 13.80
C GLY A 159 -22.86 17.08 12.67
N LEU A 160 -22.08 16.49 11.75
CA LEU A 160 -22.60 15.72 10.62
C LEU A 160 -23.10 14.36 11.08
N THR A 161 -24.41 14.13 10.99
CA THR A 161 -25.06 12.85 11.36
C THR A 161 -25.22 11.90 10.18
N ASN A 162 -24.88 12.34 8.96
CA ASN A 162 -25.07 11.61 7.72
C ASN A 162 -23.77 11.10 7.07
N TYR A 163 -22.63 11.22 7.76
CA TYR A 163 -21.33 10.72 7.30
C TYR A 163 -20.99 9.38 7.97
N PHE A 164 -20.74 8.36 7.15
CA PHE A 164 -20.42 7.01 7.59
C PHE A 164 -19.16 6.50 6.90
N VAL A 165 -18.46 5.57 7.56
CA VAL A 165 -17.28 4.90 6.99
C VAL A 165 -17.49 3.40 6.99
N LEU A 166 -17.44 2.79 5.80
CA LEU A 166 -17.26 1.35 5.68
C LEU A 166 -15.76 1.05 5.84
N SER A 167 -15.35 0.74 7.08
CA SER A 167 -13.95 0.48 7.39
C SER A 167 -13.51 -0.89 6.89
N ALA A 168 -12.59 -0.89 5.93
CA ALA A 168 -11.93 -2.06 5.38
C ALA A 168 -10.40 -1.86 5.37
N HIS A 169 -9.89 -1.13 6.36
CA HIS A 169 -8.47 -0.95 6.57
C HIS A 169 -7.81 -2.29 6.91
N LYS A 170 -6.56 -2.44 6.49
CA LYS A 170 -5.71 -3.56 6.87
C LYS A 170 -4.49 -3.01 7.57
N ILE A 171 -3.82 -3.89 8.30
CA ILE A 171 -2.53 -3.60 8.93
C ILE A 171 -1.51 -4.57 8.34
N MET A 172 -0.33 -4.07 8.02
CA MET A 172 0.82 -4.82 7.52
C MET A 172 1.42 -5.82 8.54
N PRO A 173 1.49 -5.53 9.86
CA PRO A 173 2.01 -6.44 10.88
C PRO A 173 1.65 -7.92 10.74
N PRO A 174 0.36 -8.30 10.64
CA PRO A 174 -0.03 -9.70 10.64
C PRO A 174 0.32 -10.38 9.31
N ALA A 175 0.32 -9.62 8.20
CA ALA A 175 0.72 -10.13 6.89
C ALA A 175 2.21 -10.47 6.86
N LEU A 176 3.08 -9.58 7.37
CA LEU A 176 4.52 -9.84 7.46
C LEU A 176 4.82 -11.03 8.36
N LYS A 177 4.13 -11.13 9.51
CA LYS A 177 4.25 -12.30 10.38
C LYS A 177 3.88 -13.60 9.66
N ALA A 178 2.73 -13.63 8.98
CA ALA A 178 2.27 -14.82 8.27
C ALA A 178 3.26 -15.28 7.18
N LEU A 179 3.81 -14.32 6.42
CA LEU A 179 4.84 -14.59 5.41
C LEU A 179 6.16 -15.06 6.04
N SER A 180 6.54 -14.48 7.18
CA SER A 180 7.78 -14.81 7.89
C SER A 180 7.76 -16.20 8.55
N THR A 181 6.59 -16.79 8.72
CA THR A 181 6.40 -18.16 9.26
C THR A 181 5.97 -19.17 8.21
N GLY A 182 5.72 -18.73 6.98
CA GLY A 182 5.21 -19.55 5.89
C GLY A 182 6.31 -20.21 5.06
N PRO A 183 5.93 -21.09 4.12
CA PRO A 183 6.87 -21.73 3.19
C PRO A 183 7.52 -20.74 2.21
N GLU A 184 6.90 -19.57 2.00
CA GLU A 184 7.37 -18.51 1.12
C GLU A 184 8.17 -17.42 1.86
N LYS A 185 8.71 -17.75 3.04
CA LYS A 185 9.53 -16.83 3.84
C LYS A 185 10.72 -16.31 3.01
N PRO A 186 10.87 -14.98 2.83
CA PRO A 186 12.02 -14.41 2.15
C PRO A 186 13.23 -14.29 3.09
N ASP A 187 14.40 -14.11 2.50
CA ASP A 187 15.65 -13.82 3.24
C ASP A 187 15.66 -12.37 3.75
N GLY A 188 14.98 -11.46 3.04
CA GLY A 188 14.86 -10.07 3.46
C GLY A 188 13.64 -9.33 2.93
N TYR A 189 13.20 -8.32 3.68
CA TYR A 189 12.12 -7.41 3.30
C TYR A 189 12.63 -6.02 2.92
N ILE A 190 12.16 -5.55 1.75
CA ILE A 190 12.20 -4.13 1.38
C ILE A 190 10.94 -3.50 1.97
N LEU A 191 11.10 -2.79 3.09
CA LEU A 191 10.00 -2.26 3.89
C LEU A 191 9.56 -0.88 3.38
N PRO A 192 8.24 -0.61 3.34
CA PRO A 192 7.66 0.64 2.84
C PRO A 192 8.04 1.84 3.69
N GLY A 193 8.69 2.84 3.08
CA GLY A 193 8.97 4.12 3.71
C GLY A 193 7.72 4.78 4.29
N HIS A 194 6.64 4.94 3.50
CA HIS A 194 5.43 5.62 3.96
C HIS A 194 4.73 4.95 5.15
N VAL A 195 4.63 3.61 5.18
CA VAL A 195 4.05 2.90 6.33
C VAL A 195 4.96 3.03 7.55
N THR A 196 6.28 2.95 7.33
CA THR A 196 7.27 3.18 8.39
C THR A 196 7.18 4.58 8.98
N THR A 197 6.89 5.61 8.16
CA THR A 197 6.67 6.98 8.67
C THR A 197 5.53 7.05 9.68
N ILE A 198 4.51 6.18 9.54
CA ILE A 198 3.37 6.15 10.46
C ILE A 198 3.64 5.29 11.69
N LEU A 199 4.22 4.09 11.50
CA LEU A 199 4.39 3.11 12.58
C LEU A 199 5.71 3.22 13.33
N GLY A 200 6.73 3.83 12.73
CA GLY A 200 8.11 3.76 13.17
C GLY A 200 8.79 2.42 12.85
N THR A 201 10.12 2.38 13.02
CA THR A 201 10.93 1.18 12.73
C THR A 201 10.82 0.10 13.81
N SER A 202 10.43 0.47 15.04
CA SER A 202 10.26 -0.46 16.16
C SER A 202 9.27 -1.58 15.84
N PHE A 203 8.33 -1.31 14.93
CA PHE A 203 7.35 -2.28 14.48
C PHE A 203 7.99 -3.51 13.81
N TYR A 204 9.16 -3.35 13.18
CA TYR A 204 9.84 -4.43 12.45
C TYR A 204 10.81 -5.23 13.33
N HIS A 205 11.01 -4.87 14.60
CA HIS A 205 11.96 -5.56 15.48
C HIS A 205 11.66 -7.05 15.63
N ALA A 206 10.38 -7.43 15.70
CA ALA A 206 9.97 -8.84 15.78
C ALA A 206 10.38 -9.63 14.52
N LEU A 207 10.36 -9.01 13.33
CA LEU A 207 10.79 -9.67 12.08
C LEU A 207 12.26 -10.07 12.15
N VAL A 208 13.09 -9.21 12.74
CA VAL A 208 14.52 -9.44 12.89
C VAL A 208 14.81 -10.40 14.05
N GLN A 209 14.24 -10.14 15.22
CA GLN A 209 14.59 -10.86 16.46
C GLN A 209 13.95 -12.24 16.54
N GLU A 210 12.66 -12.36 16.19
CA GLU A 210 11.91 -13.62 16.28
C GLU A 210 12.05 -14.42 14.99
N TYR A 211 11.81 -13.78 13.84
CA TYR A 211 11.75 -14.50 12.56
C TYR A 211 13.07 -14.53 11.80
N ARG A 212 14.11 -13.81 12.27
CA ARG A 212 15.45 -13.82 11.65
C ARG A 212 15.40 -13.48 10.15
N VAL A 213 14.60 -12.49 9.78
CA VAL A 213 14.51 -11.96 8.40
C VAL A 213 15.20 -10.61 8.33
N ALA A 214 16.07 -10.41 7.36
CA ALA A 214 16.73 -9.13 7.15
C ALA A 214 15.71 -8.06 6.76
N CYS A 215 15.91 -6.82 7.22
CA CYS A 215 14.95 -5.74 6.98
C CYS A 215 15.69 -4.48 6.55
N ALA A 216 15.17 -3.80 5.53
CA ALA A 216 15.63 -2.47 5.13
C ALA A 216 14.44 -1.60 4.77
N VAL A 217 14.32 -0.45 5.43
CA VAL A 217 13.32 0.56 5.08
C VAL A 217 13.87 1.37 3.92
N ALA A 218 13.11 1.44 2.83
CA ALA A 218 13.51 2.15 1.63
C ALA A 218 12.51 3.26 1.28
N GLY A 219 13.05 4.36 0.76
CA GLY A 219 12.29 5.33 -0.04
C GLY A 219 11.82 4.73 -1.37
N PHE A 220 11.29 5.55 -2.26
CA PHE A 220 10.60 5.07 -3.46
C PHE A 220 11.40 5.30 -4.75
N GLU A 221 12.49 6.04 -4.68
CA GLU A 221 13.31 6.32 -5.85
C GLU A 221 14.28 5.16 -6.11
N PRO A 222 14.80 5.01 -7.35
CA PRO A 222 15.62 3.85 -7.72
C PRO A 222 16.89 3.74 -6.87
N VAL A 223 17.51 4.86 -6.50
CA VAL A 223 18.66 4.86 -5.58
C VAL A 223 18.26 4.35 -4.20
N ASP A 224 17.13 4.80 -3.64
CA ASP A 224 16.64 4.35 -2.33
C ASP A 224 16.42 2.83 -2.31
N ILE A 225 15.79 2.31 -3.36
CA ILE A 225 15.46 0.88 -3.46
C ILE A 225 16.74 0.05 -3.58
N LEU A 226 17.68 0.47 -4.43
CA LEU A 226 18.96 -0.23 -4.59
C LEU A 226 19.83 -0.17 -3.34
N GLU A 227 19.83 0.96 -2.63
CA GLU A 227 20.52 1.07 -1.34
C GLU A 227 19.91 0.14 -0.30
N GLY A 228 18.57 0.08 -0.22
CA GLY A 228 17.87 -0.88 0.63
C GLY A 228 18.22 -2.33 0.29
N ILE A 229 18.31 -2.68 -1.00
CA ILE A 229 18.76 -4.00 -1.45
C ILE A 229 20.20 -4.27 -1.04
N LEU A 230 21.12 -3.32 -1.24
CA LEU A 230 22.52 -3.47 -0.82
C LEU A 230 22.64 -3.69 0.69
N MET A 231 21.84 -2.99 1.49
CA MET A 231 21.78 -3.18 2.95
C MET A 231 21.26 -4.57 3.32
N LEU A 232 20.27 -5.10 2.60
CA LEU A 232 19.77 -6.47 2.83
C LEU A 232 20.84 -7.50 2.49
N VAL A 233 21.50 -7.38 1.33
CA VAL A 233 22.56 -8.29 0.90
C VAL A 233 23.67 -8.37 1.95
N LYS A 234 24.10 -7.22 2.48
CA LYS A 234 25.13 -7.16 3.54
C LYS A 234 24.69 -7.77 4.88
N GLN A 235 23.39 -7.79 5.17
CA GLN A 235 22.84 -8.39 6.39
C GLN A 235 22.67 -9.91 6.28
N ILE A 236 22.44 -10.42 5.07
CA ILE A 236 22.17 -11.85 4.80
C ILE A 236 23.48 -12.64 4.60
N ARG A 237 24.52 -11.98 4.11
CA ARG A 237 25.88 -12.54 4.03
C ARG A 237 26.45 -12.81 5.43
#